data_AF-A0A954VX16-F1
#
_entry.id   AF-A0A954VX16-F1
#
_cell.length_a   1.000
_cell.length_b   1.000
_cell.length_c   1.000
_cell.angle_alpha   90.00
_cell.angle_beta   90.00
_cell.angle_gamma   90.00
#
_symmetry.space_group_name_H-M   'P 1'
#
loop_
_entity.id
_entity.type
_entity.pdbx_description
1 polymer ?
#
loop_
_entity_poly.entity_id
_entity_poly.type
_entity_poly.pdbx_seq_one_letter_code
_entity_poly.pdbx_strand_id
1 'polypeptide(L)'
;MMPPSIQDLEKHAVKLRCHGEYEKARDVFRQCVTEAPDDGWRSYFHRMIADCYIDENEFELASSELNRAVEIDPLPFSLVNLAVFVGRDRRDVERARELFELALEMGRNISDAEFDFELFSRRTVRSMAELGAF
;
A
#
# COMPACT_ATOMS: atom_id res chain seq x y z
N MET A 1 -5.19 -16.15 10.26
CA MET A 1 -5.84 -15.33 11.31
C MET A 1 -4.73 -14.65 12.10
N MET A 2 -4.82 -13.34 12.34
CA MET A 2 -3.78 -12.59 13.04
C MET A 2 -3.71 -12.97 14.53
N PRO A 3 -2.53 -13.26 15.09
CA PRO A 3 -2.33 -13.51 16.52
C PRO A 3 -2.78 -12.31 17.38
N PRO A 4 -3.35 -12.55 18.58
CA PRO A 4 -3.76 -11.46 19.48
C PRO A 4 -2.62 -10.50 19.86
N SER A 5 -1.39 -11.03 20.02
CA SER A 5 -0.21 -10.21 20.31
C SER A 5 0.06 -9.17 19.22
N ILE A 6 -0.02 -9.60 17.96
CA ILE A 6 0.18 -8.73 16.80
C ILE A 6 -0.98 -7.75 16.65
N GLN A 7 -2.20 -8.19 16.96
CA GLN A 7 -3.37 -7.32 16.91
C GLN A 7 -3.27 -6.16 17.91
N ASP A 8 -2.72 -6.39 19.10
CA ASP A 8 -2.50 -5.32 20.08
C ASP A 8 -1.36 -4.38 19.67
N LEU A 9 -0.28 -4.91 19.08
CA LEU A 9 0.80 -4.11 18.50
C LEU A 9 0.31 -3.25 17.33
N GLU A 10 -0.47 -3.82 16.41
CA GLU A 10 -1.08 -3.11 15.30
C GLU A 10 -1.95 -1.94 15.80
N LYS A 11 -2.88 -2.20 16.75
CA LYS A 11 -3.71 -1.14 17.32
C LYS A 11 -2.87 -0.04 17.96
N HIS A 12 -1.79 -0.39 18.63
CA HIS A 12 -0.87 0.58 19.22
C HIS A 12 -0.17 1.43 18.15
N ALA A 13 0.36 0.80 17.10
CA ALA A 13 1.01 1.46 15.98
C ALA A 13 0.05 2.41 15.23
N VAL A 14 -1.18 1.95 14.96
CA VAL A 14 -2.22 2.78 14.33
C VAL A 14 -2.53 4.00 15.19
N LYS A 15 -2.62 3.83 16.52
CA LYS A 15 -2.81 4.95 17.43
C LYS A 15 -1.64 5.94 17.34
N LEU A 16 -0.39 5.47 17.36
CA LEU A 16 0.79 6.32 17.23
C LEU A 16 0.77 7.13 15.92
N ARG A 17 0.44 6.47 14.79
CA ARG A 17 0.27 7.14 13.49
C ARG A 17 -0.78 8.24 13.55
N CYS A 18 -1.94 7.97 14.14
CA CYS A 18 -2.99 8.99 14.31
C CYS A 18 -2.58 10.19 15.20
N HIS A 19 -1.57 10.03 16.06
CA HIS A 19 -1.01 11.12 16.87
C HIS A 19 0.17 11.82 16.18
N GLY A 20 0.54 11.42 14.95
CA GLY A 20 1.68 11.96 14.22
C GLY A 20 3.03 11.42 14.68
N GLU A 21 3.06 10.39 15.53
CA GLU A 21 4.29 9.74 16.01
C GLU A 21 4.76 8.67 15.01
N TYR A 22 5.05 9.08 13.77
CA TYR A 22 5.25 8.18 12.64
C TYR A 22 6.47 7.27 12.79
N GLU A 23 7.59 7.76 13.31
CA GLU A 23 8.78 6.94 13.56
C GLU A 23 8.48 5.79 14.52
N LYS A 24 7.82 6.10 15.65
CA LYS A 24 7.41 5.08 16.63
C LYS A 24 6.39 4.11 16.05
N ALA A 25 5.44 4.62 15.26
CA ALA A 25 4.48 3.76 14.56
C ALA A 25 5.20 2.77 13.63
N ARG A 26 6.19 3.23 12.87
CA ARG A 26 7.01 2.36 12.00
C ARG A 26 7.79 1.32 12.79
N ASP A 27 8.37 1.67 13.94
CA ASP A 27 9.10 0.69 14.76
C ASP A 27 8.19 -0.43 15.25
N VAL A 28 6.98 -0.08 15.70
CA VAL A 28 5.99 -1.08 16.11
C VAL A 28 5.52 -1.91 14.89
N PHE A 29 5.29 -1.29 13.74
CA PHE A 29 4.94 -2.05 12.52
C PHE A 29 6.08 -2.98 12.05
N ARG A 30 7.36 -2.61 12.19
CA ARG A 30 8.50 -3.50 11.90
C ARG A 30 8.55 -4.70 12.83
N GLN A 31 8.16 -4.52 14.10
CA GLN A 31 7.96 -5.64 15.01
C GLN A 31 6.84 -6.55 14.51
N CYS A 32 5.70 -5.98 14.07
CA CYS A 32 4.61 -6.76 13.48
C CYS A 32 5.05 -7.54 12.23
N VAL A 33 5.91 -6.98 11.36
CA VAL A 33 6.49 -7.71 10.20
C VAL A 33 7.27 -8.95 10.65
N THR A 34 8.03 -8.83 11.73
CA THR A 34 8.87 -9.92 12.25
C THR A 34 8.01 -11.03 12.89
N GLU A 35 6.95 -10.66 13.59
CA GLU A 35 6.05 -11.59 14.27
C GLU A 35 4.97 -12.16 13.33
N ALA A 36 4.78 -11.58 12.14
CA ALA A 36 3.72 -11.93 11.21
C ALA A 36 3.67 -13.44 10.89
N PRO A 37 2.48 -14.07 10.98
CA PRO A 37 2.33 -15.51 10.85
C PRO A 37 2.45 -16.01 9.41
N ASP A 38 2.22 -15.14 8.43
CA ASP A 38 2.27 -15.43 7.00
C ASP A 38 2.64 -14.17 6.20
N ASP A 39 2.90 -14.37 4.91
CA ASP A 39 3.34 -13.32 4.00
C ASP A 39 2.25 -12.26 3.72
N GLY A 40 0.96 -12.63 3.81
CA GLY A 40 -0.14 -11.67 3.67
C GLY A 40 -0.11 -10.62 4.78
N TRP A 41 0.13 -11.02 6.04
CA TRP A 41 0.32 -10.07 7.13
C TRP A 41 1.62 -9.27 7.01
N ARG A 42 2.72 -9.88 6.53
CA ARG A 42 3.96 -9.13 6.27
C ARG A 42 3.75 -8.03 5.24
N SER A 43 3.11 -8.35 4.12
CA SER A 43 2.76 -7.38 3.08
C SER A 43 1.87 -6.27 3.64
N TYR A 44 0.86 -6.63 4.44
CA TYR A 44 0.00 -5.67 5.13
C TYR A 44 0.81 -4.70 6.02
N PHE A 45 1.75 -5.18 6.82
CA PHE A 45 2.54 -4.30 7.69
C PHE A 45 3.54 -3.44 6.91
N HIS A 46 4.14 -3.94 5.83
CA HIS A 46 4.96 -3.10 4.94
C HIS A 46 4.14 -1.95 4.35
N ARG A 47 2.88 -2.21 3.96
CA ARG A 47 1.96 -1.14 3.54
C ARG A 47 1.69 -0.14 4.67
N MET A 48 1.50 -0.58 5.91
CA MET A 48 1.30 0.35 7.04
C MET A 48 2.52 1.23 7.30
N ILE A 49 3.74 0.69 7.15
CA ILE A 49 4.98 1.47 7.19
C ILE A 49 5.02 2.49 6.05
N ALA A 50 4.61 2.09 4.84
CA ALA A 50 4.51 3.00 3.70
C ALA A 50 3.54 4.16 3.99
N ASP A 51 2.35 3.89 4.53
CA ASP A 51 1.39 4.92 4.89
C ASP A 51 2.00 5.94 5.88
N CYS A 52 2.80 5.50 6.86
CA CYS A 52 3.50 6.42 7.75
C CYS A 52 4.48 7.34 7.02
N TYR A 53 5.17 6.84 5.99
CA TYR A 53 6.03 7.69 5.16
C TYR A 53 5.23 8.64 4.27
N ILE A 54 4.06 8.21 3.76
CA ILE A 54 3.14 9.07 3.00
C ILE A 54 2.67 10.23 3.87
N ASP A 55 2.29 9.95 5.12
CA ASP A 55 1.85 10.97 6.08
C ASP A 55 2.98 11.98 6.43
N GLU A 56 4.25 11.58 6.29
CA GLU A 56 5.43 12.44 6.43
C GLU A 56 5.89 13.11 5.12
N ASN A 57 5.23 12.83 3.99
CA ASN A 57 5.64 13.23 2.63
C ASN A 57 6.99 12.65 2.16
N GLU A 58 7.45 11.54 2.75
CA GLU A 58 8.66 10.79 2.38
C GLU A 58 8.32 9.76 1.29
N PHE A 59 7.98 10.25 0.09
CA PHE A 59 7.36 9.42 -0.96
C PHE A 59 8.28 8.34 -1.54
N GLU A 60 9.59 8.58 -1.59
CA GLU A 60 10.58 7.60 -2.06
C GLU A 60 10.68 6.41 -1.10
N LEU A 61 10.65 6.68 0.21
CA LEU A 61 10.63 5.64 1.25
C LEU A 61 9.30 4.89 1.24
N ALA A 62 8.17 5.60 1.10
CA ALA A 62 6.86 4.98 0.94
C ALA A 62 6.82 4.02 -0.27
N SER A 63 7.33 4.47 -1.41
CA SER A 63 7.44 3.65 -2.62
C SER A 63 8.31 2.41 -2.42
N SER A 64 9.42 2.53 -1.68
CA SER A 64 10.26 1.38 -1.35
C SER A 64 9.52 0.33 -0.52
N GLU A 65 8.76 0.75 0.49
CA GLU A 65 7.98 -0.18 1.33
C GLU A 65 6.79 -0.78 0.57
N LEU A 66 6.14 -0.02 -0.32
CA LEU A 66 5.09 -0.55 -1.21
C LEU A 66 5.63 -1.59 -2.20
N ASN A 67 6.83 -1.38 -2.75
CA ASN A 67 7.49 -2.39 -3.58
C ASN A 67 7.69 -3.69 -2.79
N ARG A 68 8.21 -3.61 -1.55
CA ARG A 68 8.37 -4.79 -0.69
C ARG A 68 7.04 -5.47 -0.39
N ALA A 69 6.00 -4.71 -0.10
CA ALA A 69 4.67 -5.27 0.13
C ALA A 69 4.19 -6.06 -1.11
N VAL A 70 4.34 -5.49 -2.30
CA VAL A 70 3.95 -6.13 -3.57
C VAL A 70 4.81 -7.36 -3.90
N GLU A 71 6.11 -7.34 -3.58
CA GLU A 71 7.01 -8.49 -3.75
C GLU A 71 6.65 -9.67 -2.83
N ILE A 72 6.13 -9.39 -1.64
CA ILE A 72 5.73 -10.40 -0.66
C ILE A 72 4.35 -10.98 -1.00
N ASP A 73 3.34 -10.11 -1.10
CA ASP A 73 1.97 -10.48 -1.46
C ASP A 73 1.33 -9.30 -2.22
N PRO A 74 1.11 -9.43 -3.53
CA PRO A 74 0.60 -8.35 -4.36
C PRO A 74 -0.90 -8.18 -4.11
N LEU A 75 -1.24 -7.28 -3.19
CA LEU A 75 -2.63 -6.91 -2.93
C LEU A 75 -3.08 -5.77 -3.86
N PRO A 76 -4.34 -5.74 -4.33
CA PRO A 76 -4.84 -4.72 -5.25
C PRO A 76 -4.56 -3.28 -4.79
N PHE A 77 -4.73 -3.01 -3.50
CA PHE A 77 -4.47 -1.68 -2.94
C PHE A 77 -2.98 -1.30 -2.95
N SER A 78 -2.09 -2.23 -2.62
CA SER A 78 -0.64 -2.01 -2.63
C SER A 78 -0.14 -1.75 -4.05
N LEU A 79 -0.68 -2.48 -5.03
CA LEU A 79 -0.41 -2.29 -6.45
C LEU A 79 -0.84 -0.90 -6.94
N VAL A 80 -2.05 -0.46 -6.60
CA VAL A 80 -2.57 0.87 -6.93
C VAL A 80 -1.70 1.98 -6.34
N ASN A 81 -1.37 1.90 -5.05
CA ASN A 81 -0.54 2.91 -4.41
C ASN A 81 0.85 2.96 -5.04
N LEU A 82 1.46 1.80 -5.30
CA LEU A 82 2.75 1.71 -5.97
C LEU A 82 2.69 2.31 -7.39
N ALA A 83 1.64 2.04 -8.15
CA ALA A 83 1.44 2.57 -9.49
C ALA A 83 1.41 4.11 -9.49
N VAL A 84 0.71 4.71 -8.50
CA VAL A 84 0.68 6.18 -8.33
C VAL A 84 2.07 6.74 -8.08
N PHE A 85 2.86 6.12 -7.21
CA PHE A 85 4.23 6.59 -6.91
C PHE A 85 5.16 6.42 -8.10
N VAL A 86 5.16 5.25 -8.74
CA VAL A 86 6.01 4.98 -9.92
C VAL A 86 5.71 5.93 -11.08
N GLY A 87 4.43 6.18 -11.35
CA GLY A 87 4.01 7.11 -12.41
C GLY A 87 4.37 8.58 -12.11
N ARG A 88 4.33 8.99 -10.83
CA ARG A 88 4.66 10.37 -10.42
C ARG A 88 6.16 10.63 -10.34
N ASP A 89 6.88 9.77 -9.64
CA ASP A 89 8.29 9.97 -9.29
C ASP A 89 9.22 9.64 -10.46
N ARG A 90 9.01 8.46 -11.08
CA ARG A 90 9.91 7.96 -12.13
C ARG A 90 9.46 8.31 -13.53
N ARG A 91 8.25 8.89 -13.69
CA ARG A 91 7.55 9.05 -14.98
C ARG A 91 7.55 7.73 -15.78
N ASP A 92 7.57 6.60 -15.08
CA ASP A 92 7.55 5.28 -15.68
C ASP A 92 6.09 4.85 -15.84
N VAL A 93 5.49 5.44 -16.88
CA VAL A 93 4.06 5.35 -17.17
C VAL A 93 3.64 3.92 -17.48
N GLU A 94 4.46 3.20 -18.23
CA GLU A 94 4.15 1.82 -18.62
C GLU A 94 4.12 0.91 -17.40
N ARG A 95 5.10 1.03 -16.49
CA ARG A 95 5.09 0.24 -15.26
C ARG A 95 3.91 0.61 -14.36
N ALA A 96 3.55 1.89 -14.26
CA ALA A 96 2.37 2.30 -13.50
C ALA A 96 1.09 1.68 -14.09
N ARG A 97 0.96 1.66 -15.42
CA ARG A 97 -0.18 1.05 -16.12
C ARG A 97 -0.26 -0.46 -15.85
N GLU A 98 0.85 -1.18 -15.96
CA GLU A 98 0.91 -2.63 -15.67
C GLU A 98 0.45 -2.94 -14.24
N LEU A 99 0.90 -2.16 -13.25
CA LEU A 99 0.50 -2.33 -11.85
C LEU A 99 -1.00 -2.08 -11.64
N PHE A 100 -1.58 -1.08 -12.32
CA PHE A 100 -3.02 -0.83 -12.27
C PHE A 100 -3.84 -1.92 -12.95
N GLU A 101 -3.41 -2.40 -14.10
CA GLU A 101 -4.07 -3.51 -14.82
C GLU A 101 -4.07 -4.77 -13.96
N LEU A 102 -2.95 -5.07 -13.30
CA LEU A 102 -2.82 -6.19 -12.36
C LEU A 102 -3.75 -6.02 -11.15
N ALA A 103 -3.82 -4.83 -10.57
CA ALA A 103 -4.72 -4.54 -9.45
C ALA A 103 -6.20 -4.74 -9.82
N LEU A 104 -6.59 -4.33 -11.03
CA LEU A 104 -7.95 -4.51 -11.56
C LEU A 104 -8.26 -5.98 -11.87
N GLU A 105 -7.28 -6.75 -12.34
CA GLU A 105 -7.48 -8.19 -12.57
C GLU A 105 -7.73 -8.94 -11.28
N MET A 106 -6.96 -8.64 -10.22
CA MET A 106 -7.15 -9.23 -8.91
C MET A 106 -8.45 -8.77 -8.23
N GLY A 107 -8.79 -7.49 -8.36
CA GLY A 107 -10.03 -6.89 -7.82
C GLY A 107 -11.28 -7.10 -8.68
N ARG A 108 -11.27 -8.04 -9.64
CA ARG A 108 -12.50 -8.56 -10.26
C ARG A 108 -12.95 -9.89 -9.63
N ASN A 109 -12.17 -10.40 -8.69
CA ASN A 109 -12.32 -11.74 -8.13
C ASN A 109 -12.80 -11.73 -6.66
N ILE A 110 -13.05 -10.56 -6.04
CA ILE A 110 -13.31 -10.40 -4.59
C ILE A 110 -14.61 -9.60 -4.33
N SER A 111 -15.78 -10.24 -4.46
CA SER A 111 -17.12 -9.61 -4.41
C SER A 111 -17.38 -8.44 -3.43
N ASP A 112 -18.20 -7.50 -3.92
CA ASP A 112 -19.11 -6.52 -3.26
C ASP A 112 -18.55 -5.37 -2.41
N ALA A 113 -17.32 -5.42 -1.88
CA ALA A 113 -16.65 -4.21 -1.35
C ALA A 113 -15.90 -3.41 -2.45
N GLU A 114 -15.94 -3.91 -3.69
CA GLU A 114 -15.10 -3.54 -4.84
C GLU A 114 -15.56 -2.33 -5.64
N PHE A 115 -16.82 -1.87 -5.54
CA PHE A 115 -17.31 -0.78 -6.42
C PHE A 115 -16.48 0.50 -6.25
N ASP A 116 -16.14 0.87 -5.01
CA ASP A 116 -15.32 2.04 -4.73
C ASP A 116 -13.85 1.84 -5.11
N PHE A 117 -13.32 0.61 -4.98
CA PHE A 117 -11.94 0.29 -5.33
C PHE A 117 -11.71 0.26 -6.85
N GLU A 118 -12.59 -0.41 -7.59
CA GLU A 118 -12.52 -0.44 -9.06
C GLU A 118 -12.78 0.95 -9.63
N LEU A 119 -13.75 1.69 -9.09
CA LEU A 119 -13.99 3.08 -9.49
C LEU A 119 -12.80 3.99 -9.17
N PHE A 120 -12.18 3.85 -7.99
CA PHE A 120 -10.97 4.60 -7.61
C PHE A 120 -9.80 4.28 -8.54
N SER A 121 -9.56 3.00 -8.81
CA SER A 121 -8.47 2.54 -9.69
C SER A 121 -8.68 3.01 -11.13
N ARG A 122 -9.88 2.82 -11.68
CA ARG A 122 -10.24 3.29 -13.04
C ARG A 122 -10.18 4.81 -13.16
N ARG A 123 -10.67 5.55 -12.15
CA ARG A 123 -10.57 7.03 -12.12
C ARG A 123 -9.13 7.48 -12.06
N THR A 124 -8.30 6.86 -11.23
CA THR A 124 -6.90 7.24 -11.06
C THR A 124 -6.11 6.98 -12.35
N VAL A 125 -6.25 5.80 -12.96
CA VAL A 125 -5.65 5.49 -14.27
C VAL A 125 -6.08 6.50 -15.32
N ARG A 126 -7.38 6.74 -15.44
CA ARG A 126 -7.94 7.66 -16.44
C ARG A 126 -7.49 9.10 -16.22
N SER A 127 -7.52 9.59 -14.99
CA SER A 127 -7.08 10.95 -14.67
C SER A 127 -5.58 11.13 -14.88
N MET A 128 -4.76 10.13 -14.56
CA MET A 128 -3.34 10.20 -14.87
C MET A 128 -3.14 10.22 -16.41
N ALA A 129 -3.92 9.44 -17.18
CA ALA A 129 -3.90 9.42 -18.65
C ALA A 129 -4.31 10.73 -19.31
N GLU A 130 -5.33 11.39 -18.75
CA GLU A 130 -5.85 12.67 -19.25
C GLU A 130 -4.94 13.87 -18.89
N LEU A 131 -4.16 13.80 -17.81
CA LEU A 131 -3.27 14.88 -17.35
C LEU A 131 -1.97 15.01 -18.14
N GLY A 132 -1.73 14.17 -19.16
CA GLY A 132 -0.44 14.15 -19.88
C GLY A 132 0.73 13.77 -18.96
N ALA A 133 0.43 13.14 -17.81
CA ALA A 133 1.38 12.36 -17.04
C ALA A 133 1.58 10.95 -17.65
N PHE A 134 1.27 10.85 -18.96
CA PHE A 134 1.35 9.74 -19.89
C PHE A 134 2.06 10.27 -21.14
#